data_AF-A0A8S2YDW2-F1
#
_entry.id   AF-A0A8S2YDW2-F1
#
_cell.length_a   1.000
_cell.length_b   1.000
_cell.length_c   1.000
_cell.angle_alpha   90.00
_cell.angle_beta   90.00
_cell.angle_gamma   90.00
#
_symmetry.space_group_name_H-M   'P 1'
#
loop_
_entity.id
_entity.type
_entity.pdbx_description
1 polymer ?
#
loop_
_entity_poly.entity_id
_entity_poly.type
_entity_poly.pdbx_seq_one_letter_code
_entity_poly.pdbx_strand_id
1 'polypeptide(L)' 'WNNDLEELKHKLLRLLGDTLICASFLAYVGAFTFEFRHELLRELWEKDLLEKNVPLSQPIRLDE' A
#
# COMPACT_ATOMS: atom_id res chain seq x y z
N TRP A 1 16.51 -9.50 21.12
CA TRP A 1 16.24 -10.82 20.51
C TRP A 1 14.74 -11.06 20.32
N ASN A 2 13.90 -11.13 21.37
CA ASN A 2 12.46 -11.32 21.16
C ASN A 2 11.79 -10.08 20.51
N ASN A 3 12.11 -8.87 21.00
CA ASN A 3 11.61 -7.61 20.43
C ASN A 3 12.01 -7.42 18.96
N ASP A 4 13.25 -7.76 18.58
CA ASP A 4 13.72 -7.63 17.20
C ASP A 4 12.95 -8.53 16.24
N LEU A 5 12.56 -9.73 16.71
CA LEU A 5 11.78 -10.71 15.94
C LEU A 5 10.35 -10.21 15.67
N GLU A 6 9.75 -9.57 16.67
CA GLU A 6 8.44 -8.97 16.58
C GLU A 6 8.45 -7.73 15.67
N GLU A 7 9.48 -6.88 15.79
CA GLU A 7 9.70 -5.76 14.88
C GLU A 7 9.89 -6.23 13.43
N LEU A 8 10.62 -7.31 13.20
CA LEU A 8 10.81 -7.89 11.86
C LEU A 8 9.49 -8.36 11.25
N LYS A 9 8.63 -9.02 12.04
CA LYS A 9 7.30 -9.43 11.59
C LYS A 9 6.44 -8.23 11.20
N HIS A 10 6.46 -7.17 12.01
CA HIS A 10 5.75 -5.95 11.68
C HIS A 10 6.27 -5.30 10.39
N LYS A 11 7.59 -5.29 10.16
CA LYS A 11 8.19 -4.80 8.92
C LYS A 11 7.77 -5.65 7.70
N LEU A 12 7.73 -6.97 7.86
CA LEU A 12 7.34 -7.87 6.77
C LEU A 12 5.87 -7.68 6.38
N LEU A 13 4.99 -7.52 7.38
CA LEU A 13 3.57 -7.25 7.11
C LEU A 13 3.37 -5.90 6.40
N ARG A 14 4.10 -4.85 6.82
CA ARG A 14 4.08 -3.54 6.13
C ARG A 14 4.55 -3.64 4.69
N LEU A 15 5.66 -4.34 4.46
CA LEU A 15 6.19 -4.55 3.11
C LEU A 15 5.17 -5.26 2.22
N LEU A 16 4.44 -6.23 2.75
CA LEU A 16 3.42 -6.97 2.00
C LEU A 16 2.27 -6.06 1.57
N GLY A 17 1.81 -5.19 2.47
CA GLY A 17 0.83 -4.15 2.14
C GLY A 17 1.33 -3.17 1.06
N ASP A 18 2.57 -2.71 1.18
CA ASP A 18 3.18 -1.80 0.21
C ASP A 18 3.30 -2.47 -1.18
N THR A 19 3.78 -3.72 -1.23
CA THR A 19 3.88 -4.47 -2.49
C THR A 19 2.53 -4.72 -3.14
N LEU A 20 1.47 -4.92 -2.36
CA LEU A 20 0.12 -5.13 -2.88
C LEU A 20 -0.40 -3.88 -3.62
N ILE A 21 -0.23 -2.69 -3.05
CA ILE A 21 -0.63 -1.44 -3.70
C ILE A 21 0.24 -1.19 -4.94
N CYS A 22 1.56 -1.37 -4.85
CA CYS A 22 2.46 -1.21 -5.99
C CYS A 22 2.08 -2.15 -7.16
N ALA A 23 1.79 -3.42 -6.86
CA ALA A 23 1.38 -4.40 -7.86
C ALA A 23 0.01 -4.05 -8.47
N SER A 24 -0.94 -3.60 -7.64
CA SER A 24 -2.26 -3.15 -8.10
C SER A 24 -2.14 -1.92 -9.01
N PHE A 25 -1.28 -0.97 -8.63
CA PHE A 25 -0.98 0.22 -9.43
C PHE A 25 -0.39 -0.15 -10.79
N LEU A 26 0.62 -1.01 -10.83
CA LEU A 26 1.25 -1.45 -12.08
C LEU A 26 0.29 -2.25 -12.97
N ALA A 27 -0.54 -3.11 -12.38
CA ALA A 27 -1.45 -3.98 -13.12
C ALA A 27 -2.64 -3.24 -13.73
N TYR A 28 -3.23 -2.29 -13.00
CA TYR A 28 -4.48 -1.64 -13.42
C TYR A 28 -4.28 -0.23 -13.94
N VAL A 29 -3.32 0.53 -13.41
CA VAL A 29 -3.35 1.99 -13.49
C VAL A 29 -2.50 2.54 -14.65
N GLY A 30 -1.72 1.68 -15.32
CA GLY A 30 -0.89 2.07 -16.46
C GLY A 30 -1.65 2.67 -17.65
N ALA A 31 -2.94 2.35 -17.81
CA ALA A 31 -3.77 2.81 -18.93
C ALA A 31 -4.70 4.01 -18.59
N PHE A 32 -4.72 4.48 -17.34
CA PHE A 32 -5.65 5.51 -16.88
C PHE A 32 -4.98 6.88 -16.68
N THR A 33 -5.79 7.95 -16.72
CA THR A 33 -5.36 9.34 -16.48
C THR A 33 -4.95 9.56 -15.03
N PHE A 34 -4.05 10.53 -14.81
CA PHE A 34 -3.50 10.87 -13.48
C PHE A 34 -4.58 11.06 -12.41
N GLU A 35 -5.66 11.76 -12.72
CA GLU A 35 -6.78 12.02 -11.80
C GLU A 35 -7.44 10.72 -11.33
N PHE A 36 -7.68 9.78 -12.26
CA PHE A 36 -8.27 8.48 -11.94
C PHE A 36 -7.33 7.60 -11.12
N ARG A 37 -6.01 7.74 -11.33
CA ARG A 37 -4.99 7.07 -10.51
C ARG A 37 -5.04 7.54 -9.08
N HIS A 38 -5.12 8.86 -8.89
CA HIS A 38 -5.14 9.48 -7.57
C HIS A 38 -6.40 9.07 -6.80
N GLU A 39 -7.56 9.08 -7.46
CA GLU A 39 -8.82 8.62 -6.88
C GLU A 39 -8.76 7.14 -6.47
N LEU A 40 -8.34 6.24 -7.37
CA LEU A 40 -8.21 4.82 -7.05
C LEU A 40 -7.25 4.56 -5.88
N LEU A 41 -6.11 5.24 -5.85
CA LEU A 41 -5.06 4.99 -4.87
C LEU A 41 -5.43 5.52 -3.48
N ARG A 42 -5.94 6.75 -3.39
CA ARG A 42 -6.27 7.43 -2.13
C ARG A 42 -7.66 7.10 -1.61
N GLU A 43 -8.66 7.14 -2.48
CA GLU A 43 -10.06 7.04 -2.07
C GLU A 43 -10.54 5.60 -2.00
N LEU A 44 -9.99 4.69 -2.82
CA LEU A 44 -10.42 3.30 -2.85
C LEU A 44 -9.44 2.39 -2.11
N TRP A 45 -8.19 2.31 -2.57
CA TRP A 45 -7.23 1.30 -2.09
C TRP A 45 -6.68 1.62 -0.71
N GLU A 46 -6.24 2.86 -0.46
CA GLU A 46 -5.75 3.26 0.86
C GLU A 46 -6.84 3.10 1.93
N LYS A 47 -8.10 3.45 1.62
CA LYS A 47 -9.23 3.24 2.51
C LYS A 47 -9.57 1.76 2.74
N ASP A 48 -9.68 0.95 1.69
CA ASP A 48 -10.01 -0.48 1.80
C ASP A 48 -8.94 -1.25 2.61
N LEU A 49 -7.67 -0.88 2.45
CA LEU A 49 -6.57 -1.51 3.19
C LEU A 49 -6.51 -1.07 4.66
N LEU A 50 -6.88 0.19 4.95
CA LEU A 50 -7.10 0.68 6.31
C LEU A 50 -8.27 -0.05 6.99
N GLU A 51 -9.41 -0.22 6.30
CA GLU A 51 -10.57 -0.96 6.82
C GLU A 51 -10.22 -2.43 7.11
N LYS A 52 -9.38 -3.04 6.26
CA LYS A 52 -8.89 -4.41 6.45
C LYS A 52 -7.78 -4.54 7.49
N ASN A 53 -7.41 -3.46 8.17
CA ASN A 53 -6.31 -3.42 9.14
C ASN A 53 -5.00 -3.98 8.58
N VAL A 54 -4.77 -3.80 7.27
CA VAL A 54 -3.51 -4.19 6.65
C VAL A 54 -2.48 -3.12 7.03
N PRO A 55 -1.37 -3.48 7.69
CA PRO A 55 -0.33 -2.52 7.99
C PRO A 55 0.35 -2.11 6.68
N LEU A 56 0.46 -0.80 6.45
CA LEU A 56 1.03 -0.20 5.25
C LEU A 56 1.97 0.93 5.67
N SER A 57 2.95 1.26 4.84
CA SER A 57 3.82 2.41 5.08
C SER A 57 3.10 3.70 4.70
N GLN A 58 2.63 4.47 5.69
CA GLN A 58 1.99 5.76 5.46
C GLN A 58 2.97 6.92 5.62
N PRO A 59 2.93 7.96 4.76
CA PRO A 59 2.12 8.07 3.55
C PRO A 59 2.76 7.33 2.37
N ILE A 60 1.92 6.63 1.59
CA ILE A 60 2.36 6.01 0.34
C ILE A 60 2.60 7.11 -0.70
N ARG A 61 3.80 7.13 -1.29
CA ARG A 61 4.18 8.04 -2.38
C ARG A 61 4.46 7.20 -3.63
N LEU A 62 3.44 7.04 -4.46
CA LEU A 62 3.55 6.34 -5.76
C LEU A 62 3.41 7.29 -6.95
N ASP A 63 3.10 8.56 -6.67
CA ASP A 63 2.91 9.62 -7.66
C ASP A 63 4.21 10.45 -7.79
N GLU A 64 5.17 9.97 -8.59
CA GLU A 64 6.20 10.80 -9.26
C GLU A 64 6.15 10.56 -10.77
#